data_AF-A0A8I0LGD2-F1
#
_entry.id   AF-A0A8I0LGD2-F1
#
_cell.length_a   1.000
_cell.length_b   1.000
_cell.length_c   1.000
_cell.angle_alpha   90.00
_cell.angle_beta   90.00
_cell.angle_gamma   90.00
#
_symmetry.space_group_name_H-M   'P 1'
#
loop_
_entity.id
_entity.type
_entity.pdbx_description
1 polymer ?
#
loop_
_entity_poly.entity_id
_entity_poly.type
_entity_poly.pdbx_seq_one_letter_code
_entity_poly.pdbx_strand_id
1 'polypeptide(L)'
;MILTGLGVGTALGIVMQRGRFCVTGMLRDIFLQRSWRTFVGLLIVIAVHAVGLAALTSTGVITPTYNNFAPMAVIVGGFIFGFGIILSGGCASGTWYRSGEGLVGSWIALATYAVSTAAMKEGALTGFTDFMFSWETELTTLPALFGVSIWWFVIPFAALTAYLVRHFMILEAKRPKIARLGNQPSWKRPLHVYTAGALIGLIGVIAWPLSAAAGRNSGLGITTPTSHTLQYVTTGEESYLNWGVMLVLGILVGSFIAAKATGEFRVRVADATTSVRAVVGGTMMGVGASLAGGCTVGNGMVQTSLFSFQGWIALLFIAIGVGVAAKIFLKPAAVAQQKADTTETYSTEESLEHATPTSAEDRVLPVNNDPIISPAPLGGVTVATGLVSLKPAVSEKLRDLGSGYYALDSLGAVCPFPLIEAKDVMKTLQSGDHLVIDFDCTQATDAIPQWCATDGHEVTDFRETGEASWQITVKKG
;
A
#
# COMPACT_ATOMS: atom_id res chain seq x y z
N MET A 1 2.67 29.97 6.85
CA MET A 1 3.33 29.08 5.86
C MET A 1 3.00 27.60 6.04
N ILE A 2 2.60 27.12 7.23
CA ILE A 2 2.24 25.70 7.43
C ILE A 2 1.12 25.17 6.50
N LEU A 3 0.20 26.03 6.06
CA LEU A 3 -0.88 25.69 5.12
C LEU A 3 -0.37 25.26 3.74
N THR A 4 0.85 25.64 3.34
CA THR A 4 1.44 25.13 2.10
C THR A 4 1.69 23.62 2.20
N GLY A 5 1.92 23.10 3.41
CA GLY A 5 2.00 21.67 3.68
C GLY A 5 0.69 20.98 3.35
N LEU A 6 -0.46 21.57 3.70
CA LEU A 6 -1.77 21.03 3.36
C LEU A 6 -2.00 21.01 1.83
N GLY A 7 -1.63 22.09 1.13
CA GLY A 7 -1.73 22.16 -0.33
C GLY A 7 -0.86 21.12 -1.04
N VAL A 8 0.41 21.02 -0.65
CA VAL A 8 1.36 20.01 -1.16
C VAL A 8 0.87 18.59 -0.83
N GLY A 9 0.38 18.38 0.38
CA GLY A 9 -0.17 17.10 0.84
C GLY A 9 -1.38 16.70 0.03
N THR A 10 -2.28 17.64 -0.26
CA THR A 10 -3.47 17.42 -1.10
C THR A 10 -3.06 17.01 -2.52
N ALA A 11 -2.13 17.73 -3.14
CA ALA A 11 -1.61 17.37 -4.45
C ALA A 11 -0.94 15.98 -4.44
N LEU A 12 -0.13 15.70 -3.41
CA LEU A 12 0.51 14.40 -3.24
C LEU A 12 -0.52 13.27 -3.07
N GLY A 13 -1.55 13.47 -2.24
CA GLY A 13 -2.62 12.51 -2.02
C GLY A 13 -3.40 12.19 -3.30
N ILE A 14 -3.71 13.21 -4.12
CA ILE A 14 -4.36 13.03 -5.42
C ILE A 14 -3.47 12.19 -6.34
N VAL A 15 -2.19 12.55 -6.50
CA VAL A 15 -1.28 11.82 -7.40
C VAL A 15 -1.06 10.39 -6.92
N MET A 16 -0.91 10.17 -5.61
CA MET A 16 -0.71 8.83 -5.05
C MET A 16 -1.93 7.93 -5.22
N GLN A 17 -3.14 8.46 -4.98
CA GLN A 17 -4.39 7.72 -5.15
C GLN A 17 -4.59 7.37 -6.64
N ARG A 18 -4.47 8.37 -7.53
CA ARG A 18 -4.69 8.20 -8.97
C ARG A 18 -3.62 7.35 -9.63
N GLY A 19 -2.38 7.43 -9.17
CA GLY A 19 -1.26 6.60 -9.63
C GLY A 19 -1.12 5.27 -8.93
N ARG A 20 -1.98 4.98 -7.94
CA ARG A 20 -1.95 3.78 -7.10
C ARG A 20 -0.53 3.47 -6.60
N PHE A 21 0.18 4.53 -6.22
CA PHE A 21 1.63 4.51 -6.00
C PHE A 21 1.97 3.81 -4.68
N CYS A 22 2.12 2.49 -4.73
CA CYS A 22 2.33 1.65 -3.56
C CYS A 22 3.73 1.04 -3.54
N VAL A 23 4.62 1.59 -2.70
CA VAL A 23 5.99 1.09 -2.54
C VAL A 23 6.01 -0.35 -2.01
N THR A 24 5.06 -0.73 -1.16
CA THR A 24 4.90 -2.13 -0.70
C THR A 24 4.67 -3.07 -1.87
N GLY A 25 3.78 -2.71 -2.80
CA GLY A 25 3.53 -3.48 -4.01
C GLY A 25 4.78 -3.59 -4.89
N MET A 26 5.46 -2.46 -5.12
CA MET A 26 6.69 -2.41 -5.92
C MET A 26 7.78 -3.34 -5.38
N LEU A 27 8.03 -3.34 -4.07
CA LEU A 27 9.04 -4.20 -3.46
C LEU A 27 8.60 -5.66 -3.43
N ARG A 28 7.33 -5.93 -3.11
CA ARG A 28 6.78 -7.29 -3.07
C ARG A 28 6.81 -7.97 -4.44
N ASP A 29 6.47 -7.24 -5.51
CA ASP A 29 6.37 -7.79 -6.86
C ASP A 29 7.73 -8.26 -7.41
N ILE A 30 8.85 -7.72 -6.90
CA ILE A 30 10.20 -8.23 -7.19
C ILE A 30 10.33 -9.68 -6.73
N PHE A 31 9.82 -10.01 -5.55
CA PHE A 31 9.95 -11.36 -4.97
C PHE A 31 8.86 -12.32 -5.45
N LEU A 32 7.61 -11.85 -5.57
CA LEU A 32 6.48 -12.71 -5.95
C LEU A 32 6.32 -12.85 -7.46
N GLN A 33 6.43 -11.76 -8.22
CA GLN A 33 6.21 -11.74 -9.66
C GLN A 33 7.51 -11.75 -10.47
N ARG A 34 8.68 -11.64 -9.81
CA ARG A 34 10.01 -11.51 -10.45
C ARG A 34 10.06 -10.38 -11.49
N SER A 35 9.27 -9.33 -11.28
CA SER A 35 9.12 -8.20 -12.17
C SER A 35 9.68 -6.94 -11.54
N TRP A 36 10.60 -6.28 -12.25
CA TRP A 36 11.20 -5.02 -11.82
C TRP A 36 10.46 -3.79 -12.36
N ARG A 37 9.41 -3.99 -13.17
CA ARG A 37 8.70 -2.91 -13.87
C ARG A 37 8.17 -1.85 -12.92
N THR A 38 7.42 -2.25 -11.89
CA THR A 38 6.82 -1.31 -10.94
C THR A 38 7.88 -0.66 -10.04
N PHE A 39 8.99 -1.36 -9.76
CA PHE A 39 10.13 -0.81 -9.02
C PHE A 39 10.83 0.35 -9.75
N VAL A 40 10.84 0.36 -11.09
CA VAL A 40 11.35 1.50 -11.85
C VAL A 40 10.57 2.79 -11.55
N GLY A 41 9.29 2.68 -11.19
CA GLY A 41 8.51 3.83 -10.70
C GLY A 41 9.10 4.49 -9.45
N LEU A 42 9.63 3.68 -8.50
CA LEU A 42 10.36 4.19 -7.34
C LEU A 42 11.69 4.83 -7.75
N LEU A 43 12.43 4.22 -8.68
CA LEU A 43 13.67 4.79 -9.20
C LEU A 43 13.46 6.14 -9.88
N ILE A 44 12.35 6.33 -10.62
CA ILE A 44 11.98 7.62 -11.20
C ILE A 44 11.80 8.68 -10.12
N VAL A 45 11.09 8.37 -9.03
CA VAL A 45 10.93 9.30 -7.90
C VAL A 45 12.30 9.67 -7.33
N ILE A 46 13.17 8.70 -7.10
CA ILE A 46 14.52 8.92 -6.55
C ILE A 46 15.35 9.77 -7.52
N ALA A 47 15.30 9.50 -8.82
CA ALA A 47 16.07 10.22 -9.82
C ALA A 47 15.62 11.68 -9.96
N VAL A 48 14.30 11.93 -10.02
CA VAL A 48 13.75 13.28 -10.08
C VAL A 48 14.08 14.07 -8.81
N HIS A 49 13.96 13.45 -7.63
CA HIS A 49 14.41 14.07 -6.38
C HIS A 49 15.91 14.33 -6.38
N ALA A 50 16.74 13.39 -6.82
CA ALA A 50 18.19 13.53 -6.78
C ALA A 50 18.64 14.72 -7.65
N VAL A 51 18.08 14.85 -8.85
CA VAL A 51 18.32 16.00 -9.74
C VAL A 51 17.81 17.30 -9.11
N GLY A 52 16.58 17.31 -8.61
CA GLY A 52 15.98 18.53 -8.05
C GLY A 52 16.66 19.01 -6.77
N LEU A 53 17.01 18.11 -5.85
CA LEU A 53 17.69 18.44 -4.61
C LEU A 53 19.16 18.80 -4.84
N ALA A 54 19.86 18.14 -5.77
CA ALA A 54 21.20 18.55 -6.16
C ALA A 54 21.21 19.96 -6.75
N ALA A 55 20.22 20.29 -7.59
CA ALA A 55 20.04 21.63 -8.14
C ALA A 55 19.76 22.66 -7.03
N LEU A 56 18.79 22.41 -6.15
CA LEU A 56 18.45 23.31 -5.04
C LEU A 56 19.59 23.51 -4.04
N THR A 57 20.40 22.47 -3.80
CA THR A 57 21.57 22.55 -2.92
C THR A 57 22.68 23.35 -3.60
N SER A 58 22.90 23.17 -4.92
CA SER A 58 23.91 23.92 -5.67
C SER A 58 23.60 25.41 -5.78
N THR A 59 22.33 25.80 -5.75
CA THR A 59 21.89 27.20 -5.75
C THR A 59 21.82 27.81 -4.35
N GLY A 60 22.11 27.03 -3.29
CA GLY A 60 22.09 27.49 -1.90
C GLY A 60 20.68 27.73 -1.33
N VAL A 61 19.61 27.30 -2.04
CA VAL A 61 18.23 27.47 -1.60
C VAL A 61 17.91 26.56 -0.40
N ILE A 62 18.57 25.42 -0.32
CA ILE A 62 18.43 24.45 0.78
C ILE A 62 19.80 24.03 1.32
N THR A 63 19.86 23.73 2.61
CA THR A 63 21.05 23.18 3.28
C THR A 63 20.69 21.84 3.94
N PRO A 64 20.71 20.72 3.21
CA PRO A 64 20.27 19.44 3.76
C PRO A 64 21.08 19.07 5.01
N THR A 65 20.40 18.73 6.10
CA THR A 65 21.06 18.17 7.29
C THR A 65 21.30 16.69 7.08
N TYR A 66 22.56 16.27 7.14
CA TYR A 66 22.94 14.86 7.04
C TYR A 66 23.14 14.31 8.46
N ASN A 67 22.29 13.35 8.84
CA ASN A 67 22.44 12.67 10.13
C ASN A 67 23.51 11.59 10.03
N ASN A 68 24.17 11.31 11.15
CA ASN A 68 25.09 10.19 11.29
C ASN A 68 24.37 8.87 11.03
N PHE A 69 25.09 7.94 10.41
CA PHE A 69 24.58 6.63 10.11
C PHE A 69 24.72 5.73 11.34
N ALA A 70 23.60 5.18 11.84
CA ALA A 70 23.57 4.15 12.87
C ALA A 70 23.25 2.77 12.25
N PRO A 71 24.26 1.98 11.85
CA PRO A 71 24.05 0.75 11.09
C PRO A 71 23.06 -0.23 11.74
N MET A 72 23.18 -0.47 13.05
CA MET A 72 22.32 -1.44 13.72
C MET A 72 20.86 -1.00 13.77
N ALA A 73 20.61 0.26 14.12
CA ALA A 73 19.26 0.84 14.12
C ALA A 73 18.63 0.78 12.71
N VAL A 74 19.42 1.13 11.68
CA VAL A 74 18.96 1.15 10.30
C VAL A 74 18.68 -0.25 9.74
N ILE A 75 19.55 -1.21 10.02
CA ILE A 75 19.41 -2.61 9.56
C ILE A 75 18.20 -3.27 10.22
N VAL A 76 18.14 -3.23 11.56
CA VAL A 76 17.06 -3.86 12.33
C VAL A 76 15.74 -3.14 12.07
N GLY A 77 15.75 -1.81 12.11
CA GLY A 77 14.58 -0.98 11.86
C GLY A 77 14.04 -1.17 10.44
N GLY A 78 14.92 -1.16 9.43
CA GLY A 78 14.55 -1.38 8.04
C GLY A 78 13.91 -2.75 7.81
N PHE A 79 14.48 -3.81 8.40
CA PHE A 79 13.93 -5.15 8.31
C PHE A 79 12.55 -5.27 8.97
N ILE A 80 12.40 -4.78 10.21
CA ILE A 80 11.12 -4.78 10.94
C ILE A 80 10.06 -3.96 10.19
N PHE A 81 10.44 -2.80 9.66
CA PHE A 81 9.55 -1.97 8.84
C PHE A 81 9.09 -2.72 7.58
N GLY A 82 10.03 -3.33 6.84
CA GLY A 82 9.76 -4.11 5.65
C GLY A 82 8.81 -5.29 5.90
N PHE A 83 8.97 -5.95 7.05
CA PHE A 83 8.07 -7.01 7.47
C PHE A 83 6.67 -6.46 7.82
N GLY A 84 6.62 -5.36 8.56
CA GLY A 84 5.38 -4.70 8.99
C GLY A 84 4.51 -4.22 7.82
N ILE A 85 5.11 -3.69 6.75
CA ILE A 85 4.34 -3.19 5.59
C ILE A 85 3.63 -4.29 4.79
N ILE A 86 4.08 -5.55 4.89
CA ILE A 86 3.36 -6.69 4.31
C ILE A 86 2.14 -7.04 5.15
N LEU A 87 2.29 -7.04 6.49
CA LEU A 87 1.19 -7.37 7.41
C LEU A 87 0.09 -6.30 7.41
N SER A 88 0.47 -5.02 7.39
CA SER A 88 -0.50 -3.92 7.34
C SER A 88 -1.17 -3.76 5.96
N GLY A 89 -0.63 -4.41 4.93
CA GLY A 89 -1.08 -4.25 3.55
C GLY A 89 -0.76 -2.88 2.95
N GLY A 90 0.09 -2.05 3.57
CA GLY A 90 0.43 -0.70 3.10
C GLY A 90 1.74 -0.15 3.66
N CYS A 91 2.42 0.71 2.91
CA CYS A 91 3.54 1.49 3.43
C CYS A 91 3.02 2.76 4.13
N ALA A 92 3.85 3.52 4.84
CA ALA A 92 3.40 4.67 5.62
C ALA A 92 2.52 5.66 4.83
N SER A 93 2.98 6.11 3.66
CA SER A 93 2.15 6.97 2.78
C SER A 93 0.97 6.24 2.15
N GLY A 94 1.14 4.93 1.88
CA GLY A 94 0.09 4.03 1.44
C GLY A 94 -1.09 3.99 2.39
N THR A 95 -0.81 3.81 3.67
CA THR A 95 -1.81 3.76 4.73
C THR A 95 -2.57 5.08 4.84
N TRP A 96 -1.90 6.23 4.70
CA TRP A 96 -2.56 7.55 4.68
C TRP A 96 -3.51 7.73 3.51
N TYR A 97 -3.09 7.48 2.27
CA TYR A 97 -3.97 7.72 1.12
C TYR A 97 -5.10 6.67 1.03
N ARG A 98 -4.83 5.41 1.41
CA ARG A 98 -5.86 4.35 1.45
C ARG A 98 -6.87 4.53 2.57
N SER A 99 -6.48 5.23 3.64
CA SER A 99 -7.42 5.71 4.64
C SER A 99 -8.44 6.67 4.02
N GLY A 100 -8.01 7.52 3.08
CA GLY A 100 -8.90 8.41 2.32
C GLY A 100 -9.79 7.68 1.30
N GLU A 101 -9.40 6.49 0.85
CA GLU A 101 -10.25 5.63 -0.01
C GLU A 101 -11.36 4.88 0.77
N GLY A 102 -11.32 4.90 2.10
CA GLY A 102 -12.32 4.26 2.97
C GLY A 102 -11.92 2.88 3.50
N LEU A 103 -10.65 2.48 3.44
CA LEU A 103 -10.23 1.18 3.97
C LEU A 103 -10.02 1.21 5.48
N VAL A 104 -10.92 0.58 6.25
CA VAL A 104 -10.87 0.56 7.72
C VAL A 104 -9.62 -0.14 8.24
N GLY A 105 -9.13 -1.18 7.56
CA GLY A 105 -7.85 -1.81 7.92
C GLY A 105 -6.67 -0.83 7.87
N SER A 106 -6.70 0.16 6.99
CA SER A 106 -5.67 1.22 6.94
C SER A 106 -5.80 2.18 8.12
N TRP A 107 -7.02 2.44 8.62
CA TRP A 107 -7.22 3.28 9.82
C TRP A 107 -6.62 2.63 11.06
N ILE A 108 -6.83 1.32 11.23
CA ILE A 108 -6.26 0.53 12.34
C ILE A 108 -4.73 0.53 12.27
N ALA A 109 -4.17 0.25 11.08
CA ALA A 109 -2.73 0.29 10.87
C ALA A 109 -2.15 1.69 11.10
N LEU A 110 -2.86 2.76 10.70
CA LEU A 110 -2.43 4.13 10.88
C LEU A 110 -2.41 4.53 12.36
N ALA A 111 -3.44 4.18 13.11
CA ALA A 111 -3.52 4.46 14.55
C ALA A 111 -2.38 3.77 15.32
N THR A 112 -2.18 2.47 15.08
CA THR A 112 -1.10 1.70 15.72
C THR A 112 0.28 2.14 15.28
N TYR A 113 0.45 2.55 14.02
CA TYR A 113 1.65 3.18 13.51
C TYR A 113 1.96 4.52 14.20
N ALA A 114 0.94 5.37 14.39
CA ALA A 114 1.10 6.65 15.08
C ALA A 114 1.50 6.46 16.55
N VAL A 115 0.80 5.56 17.26
CA VAL A 115 1.07 5.27 18.68
C VAL A 115 2.46 4.69 18.87
N SER A 116 2.84 3.67 18.09
CA SER A 116 4.17 3.04 18.21
C SER A 116 5.30 3.99 17.81
N THR A 117 5.09 4.85 16.80
CA THR A 117 6.08 5.87 16.43
C THR A 117 6.24 6.92 17.54
N ALA A 118 5.13 7.43 18.10
CA ALA A 118 5.17 8.38 19.21
C ALA A 118 5.86 7.77 20.44
N ALA A 119 5.54 6.53 20.78
CA ALA A 119 6.15 5.82 21.91
C ALA A 119 7.67 5.66 21.75
N MET A 120 8.15 5.37 20.54
CA MET A 120 9.57 5.16 20.26
C MET A 120 10.37 6.46 20.16
N LYS A 121 9.80 7.52 19.58
CA LYS A 121 10.53 8.76 19.33
C LYS A 121 10.51 9.73 20.51
N GLU A 122 9.40 9.79 21.24
CA GLU A 122 9.15 10.85 22.23
C GLU A 122 8.50 10.32 23.51
N GLY A 123 8.07 9.05 23.53
CA GLY A 123 7.40 8.42 24.66
C GLY A 123 8.27 7.47 25.47
N ALA A 124 7.65 6.43 26.02
CA ALA A 124 8.26 5.51 26.99
C ALA A 124 9.41 4.64 26.44
N LEU A 125 9.56 4.53 25.12
CA LEU A 125 10.54 3.66 24.46
C LEU A 125 11.74 4.44 23.88
N THR A 126 11.86 5.74 24.17
CA THR A 126 12.99 6.59 23.75
C THR A 126 14.33 6.02 24.15
N GLY A 127 14.47 5.54 25.39
CA GLY A 127 15.72 4.93 25.86
C GLY A 127 16.18 3.72 25.04
N PHE A 128 15.25 2.97 24.45
CA PHE A 128 15.60 1.89 23.53
C PHE A 128 16.05 2.42 22.17
N THR A 129 15.37 3.43 21.65
CA THR A 129 15.76 4.13 20.42
C THR A 129 17.17 4.71 20.55
N ASP A 130 17.44 5.44 21.64
CA ASP A 130 18.75 6.06 21.92
C ASP A 130 19.85 5.01 22.08
N PHE A 131 19.56 3.89 22.77
CA PHE A 131 20.48 2.76 22.85
C PHE A 131 20.84 2.22 21.46
N MET A 132 19.86 2.05 20.57
CA MET A 132 20.11 1.58 19.21
C MET A 132 20.89 2.61 18.37
N PHE A 133 20.67 3.91 18.59
CA PHE A 133 21.40 4.99 17.92
C PHE A 133 22.80 5.24 18.50
N SER A 134 23.11 4.75 19.71
CA SER A 134 24.44 4.92 20.33
C SER A 134 25.58 4.29 19.53
N TRP A 135 25.27 3.36 18.61
CA TRP A 135 26.24 2.74 17.70
C TRP A 135 26.26 3.48 16.37
N GLU A 136 26.43 4.80 16.43
CA GLU A 136 26.55 5.67 15.26
C GLU A 136 27.97 5.67 14.69
N THR A 137 28.06 6.01 13.41
CA THR A 137 29.29 6.14 12.65
C THR A 137 29.33 7.51 11.98
N GLU A 138 30.52 8.02 11.70
CA GLU A 138 30.72 9.32 11.02
C GLU A 138 30.31 9.31 9.54
N LEU A 139 29.85 8.17 9.02
CA LEU A 139 29.38 8.05 7.64
C LEU A 139 28.04 8.76 7.48
N THR A 140 27.97 9.68 6.53
CA THR A 140 26.75 10.43 6.21
C THR A 140 26.27 10.10 4.79
N THR A 141 27.06 10.49 3.78
CA THR A 141 26.71 10.33 2.36
C THR A 141 27.89 9.85 1.51
N LEU A 142 27.58 9.19 0.39
CA LEU A 142 28.59 8.75 -0.58
C LEU A 142 29.40 9.94 -1.15
N PRO A 143 28.80 11.07 -1.57
CA PRO A 143 29.57 12.21 -2.06
C PRO A 143 30.54 12.77 -1.02
N ALA A 144 30.13 12.84 0.26
CA ALA A 144 30.99 13.30 1.35
C ALA A 144 32.18 12.36 1.58
N LEU A 145 31.97 11.04 1.53
CA LEU A 145 33.04 10.05 1.71
C LEU A 145 34.12 10.15 0.62
N PHE A 146 33.72 10.36 -0.63
CA PHE A 146 34.64 10.45 -1.76
C PHE A 146 35.17 11.87 -2.03
N GLY A 147 34.64 12.88 -1.33
CA GLY A 147 34.99 14.29 -1.55
C GLY A 147 34.65 14.80 -2.95
N VAL A 148 33.69 14.17 -3.64
CA VAL A 148 33.28 14.54 -5.00
C VAL A 148 31.91 15.20 -5.01
N SER A 149 31.65 15.98 -6.06
CA SER A 149 30.32 16.59 -6.28
C SER A 149 29.23 15.52 -6.42
N ILE A 150 28.06 15.78 -5.83
CA ILE A 150 26.87 14.92 -5.91
C ILE A 150 26.45 14.60 -7.34
N TRP A 151 26.73 15.50 -8.30
CA TRP A 151 26.40 15.32 -9.71
C TRP A 151 27.04 14.09 -10.36
N TRP A 152 28.20 13.65 -9.86
CA TRP A 152 28.85 12.41 -10.30
C TRP A 152 28.02 11.16 -10.02
N PHE A 153 27.12 11.20 -9.03
CA PHE A 153 26.20 10.11 -8.73
C PHE A 153 24.83 10.34 -9.36
N VAL A 154 24.34 11.58 -9.34
CA VAL A 154 23.02 11.95 -9.87
C VAL A 154 22.91 11.68 -11.37
N ILE A 155 23.91 12.09 -12.17
CA ILE A 155 23.83 11.98 -13.63
C ILE A 155 23.82 10.51 -14.09
N PRO A 156 24.74 9.62 -13.64
CA PRO A 156 24.68 8.21 -14.00
C PRO A 156 23.41 7.53 -13.50
N PHE A 157 22.95 7.85 -12.29
CA PHE A 157 21.72 7.27 -11.75
C PHE A 157 20.47 7.68 -12.55
N ALA A 158 20.38 8.96 -12.93
CA ALA A 158 19.30 9.46 -13.77
C ALA A 158 19.35 8.83 -15.18
N ALA A 159 20.54 8.71 -15.78
CA ALA A 159 20.72 8.05 -17.07
C ALA A 159 20.33 6.57 -17.03
N LEU A 160 20.74 5.84 -16.00
CA LEU A 160 20.35 4.44 -15.77
C LEU A 160 18.83 4.32 -15.62
N THR A 161 18.22 5.20 -14.84
CA THR A 161 16.77 5.22 -14.65
C THR A 161 16.04 5.48 -15.97
N ALA A 162 16.49 6.46 -16.77
CA ALA A 162 15.93 6.74 -18.09
C ALA A 162 16.07 5.56 -19.06
N TYR A 163 17.22 4.86 -19.04
CA TYR A 163 17.44 3.64 -19.81
C TYR A 163 16.45 2.53 -19.40
N LEU A 164 16.29 2.27 -18.10
CA LEU A 164 15.36 1.26 -17.59
C LEU A 164 13.91 1.59 -17.94
N VAL A 165 13.50 2.86 -17.81
CA VAL A 165 12.17 3.33 -18.21
C VAL A 165 11.94 3.04 -19.70
N ARG A 166 12.87 3.44 -20.57
CA ARG A 166 12.77 3.18 -22.00
C ARG A 166 12.68 1.67 -22.30
N HIS A 167 13.52 0.87 -21.65
CA HIS A 167 13.54 -0.58 -21.81
C HIS A 167 12.17 -1.21 -21.45
N PHE A 168 11.63 -0.90 -20.27
CA PHE A 168 10.35 -1.46 -19.85
C PHE A 168 9.15 -0.91 -20.63
N MET A 169 9.18 0.35 -21.08
CA MET A 169 8.13 0.90 -21.94
C MET A 169 8.10 0.20 -23.30
N ILE A 170 9.24 -0.12 -23.89
CA ILE A 170 9.31 -0.89 -25.13
C ILE A 170 8.78 -2.31 -24.93
N LEU A 171 9.12 -2.95 -23.79
CA LEU A 171 8.58 -4.27 -23.46
C LEU A 171 7.06 -4.24 -23.26
N GLU A 172 6.54 -3.18 -22.65
CA GLU A 172 5.10 -3.00 -22.40
C GLU A 172 4.32 -2.71 -23.69
N ALA A 173 4.89 -1.95 -24.61
CA ALA A 173 4.31 -1.70 -25.93
C ALA A 173 4.18 -2.97 -26.79
N LYS A 174 4.99 -4.00 -26.51
CA LYS A 174 4.94 -5.31 -27.18
C LYS A 174 3.94 -6.28 -26.56
N ARG A 175 3.38 -5.99 -25.39
CA ARG A 175 2.42 -6.87 -24.71
C ARG A 175 1.04 -6.80 -25.38
N PRO A 176 0.25 -7.88 -25.31
CA PRO A 176 -1.11 -7.89 -25.83
C PRO A 176 -1.95 -6.82 -25.13
N LYS A 177 -2.94 -6.28 -25.85
CA LYS A 177 -3.83 -5.22 -25.33
C LYS A 177 -4.56 -5.75 -24.10
N ILE A 178 -4.31 -5.10 -22.97
CA ILE A 178 -4.95 -5.39 -21.69
C ILE A 178 -6.43 -5.03 -21.80
N ALA A 179 -7.32 -5.90 -21.31
CA ALA A 179 -8.73 -5.59 -21.18
C ALA A 179 -8.93 -4.39 -20.24
N ARG A 180 -9.80 -3.45 -20.64
CA ARG A 180 -10.05 -2.21 -19.91
C ARG A 180 -11.54 -2.10 -19.64
N LEU A 181 -11.92 -1.45 -18.54
CA LEU A 181 -13.30 -1.02 -18.35
C LEU A 181 -13.75 -0.18 -19.57
N GLY A 182 -14.87 -0.58 -20.16
CA GLY A 182 -15.48 0.13 -21.27
C GLY A 182 -15.95 1.53 -20.89
N ASN A 183 -15.88 2.45 -21.85
CA ASN A 183 -16.60 3.74 -21.86
C ASN A 183 -16.37 4.72 -20.69
N GLN A 184 -15.24 4.64 -19.97
CA GLN A 184 -14.93 5.60 -18.90
C GLN A 184 -14.21 6.87 -19.40
N PRO A 185 -14.56 8.07 -18.87
CA PRO A 185 -13.85 9.31 -19.14
C PRO A 185 -12.35 9.21 -18.84
N SER A 186 -11.51 9.90 -19.61
CA SER A 186 -10.05 9.87 -19.44
C SER A 186 -9.59 10.26 -18.03
N TRP A 187 -10.34 11.15 -17.34
CA TRP A 187 -10.05 11.55 -15.96
C TRP A 187 -10.32 10.45 -14.92
N LYS A 188 -11.12 9.41 -15.21
CA LYS A 188 -11.30 8.28 -14.27
C LYS A 188 -10.17 7.25 -14.35
N ARG A 189 -9.42 7.21 -15.45
CA ARG A 189 -8.37 6.20 -15.71
C ARG A 189 -7.16 6.38 -14.79
N PRO A 190 -6.63 5.32 -14.16
CA PRO A 190 -5.46 5.46 -13.28
C PRO A 190 -4.26 6.04 -14.05
N LEU A 191 -3.45 6.84 -13.36
CA LEU A 191 -2.19 7.36 -13.89
C LEU A 191 -1.19 6.23 -14.03
N HIS A 192 -0.40 6.27 -15.10
CA HIS A 192 0.69 5.32 -15.28
C HIS A 192 1.70 5.45 -14.12
N VAL A 193 2.20 4.32 -13.60
CA VAL A 193 3.10 4.32 -12.43
C VAL A 193 4.34 5.20 -12.63
N TYR A 194 4.85 5.31 -13.86
CA TYR A 194 5.98 6.18 -14.19
C TYR A 194 5.64 7.67 -14.18
N THR A 195 4.43 8.05 -14.65
CA THR A 195 4.01 9.45 -14.61
C THR A 195 3.67 9.87 -13.18
N ALA A 196 3.02 8.98 -12.41
CA ALA A 196 2.82 9.17 -10.98
C ALA A 196 4.16 9.34 -10.24
N GLY A 197 5.15 8.50 -10.53
CA GLY A 197 6.49 8.62 -9.96
C GLY A 197 7.17 9.96 -10.28
N ALA A 198 7.11 10.42 -11.53
CA ALA A 198 7.67 11.71 -11.91
C ALA A 198 6.98 12.89 -11.20
N LEU A 199 5.65 12.85 -11.10
CA LEU A 199 4.86 13.87 -10.39
C LEU A 199 5.15 13.87 -8.88
N ILE A 200 5.22 12.70 -8.24
CA ILE A 200 5.58 12.58 -6.82
C ILE A 200 6.99 13.12 -6.57
N GLY A 201 7.95 12.80 -7.45
CA GLY A 201 9.30 13.35 -7.40
C GLY A 201 9.32 14.87 -7.48
N LEU A 202 8.60 15.45 -8.45
CA LEU A 202 8.50 16.90 -8.62
C LEU A 202 7.85 17.57 -7.40
N ILE A 203 6.76 17.00 -6.89
CA ILE A 203 6.07 17.50 -5.69
C ILE A 203 7.04 17.51 -4.51
N GLY A 204 7.86 16.47 -4.33
CA GLY A 204 8.79 16.45 -3.20
C GLY A 204 9.99 17.39 -3.36
N VAL A 205 10.42 17.70 -4.59
CA VAL A 205 11.38 18.78 -4.85
C VAL A 205 10.79 20.14 -4.46
N ILE A 206 9.53 20.42 -4.81
CA ILE A 206 8.82 21.66 -4.44
C ILE A 206 8.53 21.70 -2.94
N ALA A 207 8.26 20.56 -2.32
CA ALA A 207 7.95 20.43 -0.91
C ALA A 207 9.11 20.88 -0.01
N TRP A 208 10.36 20.65 -0.40
CA TRP A 208 11.51 20.92 0.47
C TRP A 208 11.68 22.42 0.76
N PRO A 209 11.76 23.33 -0.24
CA PRO A 209 11.84 24.77 0.04
C PRO A 209 10.63 25.28 0.84
N LEU A 210 9.43 24.77 0.56
CA LEU A 210 8.22 25.15 1.30
C LEU A 210 8.25 24.70 2.77
N SER A 211 8.78 23.50 3.02
CA SER A 211 9.00 22.99 4.38
C SER A 211 10.10 23.80 5.08
N ALA A 212 11.21 24.11 4.40
CA ALA A 212 12.31 24.90 4.94
C ALA A 212 11.86 26.32 5.32
N ALA A 213 11.07 26.97 4.46
CA ALA A 213 10.45 28.27 4.73
C ALA A 213 9.45 28.25 5.89
N ALA A 214 8.93 27.08 6.25
CA ALA A 214 8.06 26.89 7.42
C ALA A 214 8.83 26.48 8.70
N GLY A 215 10.17 26.53 8.67
CA GLY A 215 11.04 26.21 9.82
C GLY A 215 11.46 24.74 9.92
N ARG A 216 11.07 23.89 8.97
CA ARG A 216 11.45 22.47 8.92
C ARG A 216 12.34 22.20 7.70
N ASN A 217 13.65 22.17 7.91
CA ASN A 217 14.61 21.91 6.84
C ASN A 217 14.75 20.41 6.51
N SER A 218 13.67 19.83 5.96
CA SER A 218 13.63 18.42 5.60
C SER A 218 12.61 18.22 4.46
N GLY A 219 12.85 17.23 3.60
CA GLY A 219 11.96 16.88 2.50
C GLY A 219 10.66 16.21 2.93
N LEU A 220 10.03 15.46 2.01
CA LEU A 220 8.82 14.68 2.30
C LEU A 220 9.07 13.70 3.45
N GLY A 221 8.20 13.73 4.46
CA GLY A 221 8.28 12.83 5.61
C GLY A 221 6.89 12.52 6.13
N ILE A 222 6.65 11.25 6.47
CA ILE A 222 5.34 10.79 6.95
C ILE A 222 5.42 10.39 8.42
N THR A 223 6.49 9.70 8.83
CA THR A 223 6.65 9.11 10.17
C THR A 223 6.53 10.12 11.30
N THR A 224 7.42 11.11 11.35
CA THR A 224 7.41 12.14 12.40
C THR A 224 6.12 12.97 12.39
N PRO A 225 5.60 13.43 11.23
CA PRO A 225 4.29 14.09 11.22
C PRO A 225 3.13 13.24 11.71
N THR A 226 3.18 11.93 11.50
CA THR A 226 2.14 11.00 11.98
C THR A 226 2.15 10.92 13.51
N SER A 227 3.33 10.84 14.15
CA SER A 227 3.43 10.89 15.61
C SER A 227 3.04 12.26 16.16
N HIS A 228 3.44 13.35 15.52
CA HIS A 228 3.04 14.71 15.92
C HIS A 228 1.53 14.94 15.82
N THR A 229 0.86 14.34 14.82
CA THR A 229 -0.60 14.40 14.72
C THR A 229 -1.25 13.79 15.95
N LEU A 230 -0.79 12.61 16.35
CA LEU A 230 -1.28 11.95 17.57
C LEU A 230 -0.98 12.79 18.82
N GLN A 231 0.24 13.29 18.94
CA GLN A 231 0.65 14.09 20.10
C GLN A 231 -0.12 15.39 20.23
N TYR A 232 -0.38 16.09 19.13
CA TYR A 232 -1.26 17.26 19.15
C TYR A 232 -2.65 16.90 19.66
N VAL A 233 -3.24 15.79 19.20
CA VAL A 233 -4.56 15.34 19.67
C VAL A 233 -4.54 14.95 21.15
N THR A 234 -3.46 14.33 21.66
CA THR A 234 -3.41 13.87 23.05
C THR A 234 -2.97 14.94 24.05
N THR A 235 -2.09 15.86 23.66
CA THR A 235 -1.48 16.86 24.54
C THR A 235 -2.08 18.26 24.38
N GLY A 236 -2.66 18.56 23.21
CA GLY A 236 -3.15 19.89 22.85
C GLY A 236 -2.04 20.90 22.55
N GLU A 237 -0.77 20.50 22.52
CA GLU A 237 0.34 21.43 22.36
C GLU A 237 0.55 21.85 20.90
N GLU A 238 0.44 23.15 20.62
CA GLU A 238 0.52 23.71 19.26
C GLU A 238 1.87 23.51 18.57
N SER A 239 2.94 23.24 19.33
CA SER A 239 4.29 22.99 18.80
C SER A 239 4.33 21.77 17.86
N TYR A 240 3.46 20.78 18.10
CA TYR A 240 3.32 19.61 17.24
C TYR A 240 2.65 19.92 15.90
N LEU A 241 1.82 20.96 15.84
CA LEU A 241 1.07 21.36 14.65
C LEU A 241 1.94 22.12 13.65
N ASN A 242 2.84 21.39 12.98
CA ASN A 242 3.79 21.96 12.02
C ASN A 242 3.45 21.64 10.56
N TRP A 243 4.29 22.13 9.64
CA TRP A 243 4.14 21.93 8.19
C TRP A 243 4.00 20.45 7.80
N GLY A 244 4.72 19.56 8.48
CA GLY A 244 4.65 18.13 8.22
C GLY A 244 3.30 17.53 8.60
N VAL A 245 2.70 17.94 9.72
CA VAL A 245 1.35 17.49 10.12
C VAL A 245 0.32 17.91 9.06
N MET A 246 0.42 19.16 8.59
CA MET A 246 -0.42 19.64 7.49
C MET A 246 -0.23 18.82 6.21
N LEU A 247 0.99 18.37 5.91
CA LEU A 247 1.28 17.49 4.78
C LEU A 247 0.53 16.15 4.88
N VAL A 248 0.61 15.45 6.01
CA VAL A 248 -0.05 14.13 6.14
C VAL A 248 -1.57 14.23 6.16
N LEU A 249 -2.13 15.27 6.80
CA LEU A 249 -3.56 15.56 6.73
C LEU A 249 -3.98 15.92 5.30
N GLY A 250 -3.14 16.65 4.56
CA GLY A 250 -3.36 16.95 3.15
C GLY A 250 -3.43 15.69 2.30
N ILE A 251 -2.57 14.70 2.56
CA ILE A 251 -2.60 13.41 1.83
C ILE A 251 -3.97 12.73 2.03
N LEU A 252 -4.50 12.73 3.25
CA LEU A 252 -5.82 12.18 3.55
C LEU A 252 -6.93 12.92 2.77
N VAL A 253 -6.92 14.26 2.81
CA VAL A 253 -7.92 15.09 2.12
C VAL A 253 -7.83 14.91 0.59
N GLY A 254 -6.63 14.98 0.03
CA GLY A 254 -6.41 14.85 -1.41
C GLY A 254 -6.80 13.48 -1.95
N SER A 255 -6.47 12.41 -1.22
CA SER A 255 -6.85 11.05 -1.59
C SER A 255 -8.37 10.83 -1.48
N PHE A 256 -9.03 11.38 -0.46
CA PHE A 256 -10.49 11.33 -0.34
C PHE A 256 -11.19 12.07 -1.49
N ILE A 257 -10.73 13.28 -1.83
CA ILE A 257 -11.27 14.04 -2.98
C ILE A 257 -11.09 13.24 -4.28
N ALA A 258 -9.89 12.68 -4.50
CA ALA A 258 -9.60 11.90 -5.69
C ALA A 258 -10.48 10.63 -5.77
N ALA A 259 -10.58 9.87 -4.69
CA ALA A 259 -11.39 8.65 -4.62
C ALA A 259 -12.88 8.93 -4.84
N LYS A 260 -13.42 10.02 -4.26
CA LYS A 260 -14.81 10.42 -4.46
C LYS A 260 -15.06 10.91 -5.90
N ALA A 261 -14.14 11.67 -6.47
CA ALA A 261 -14.25 12.16 -7.84
C ALA A 261 -14.20 11.03 -8.89
N THR A 262 -13.52 9.91 -8.58
CA THR A 262 -13.40 8.76 -9.48
C THR A 262 -14.50 7.71 -9.27
N GLY A 263 -15.22 7.77 -8.14
CA GLY A 263 -16.18 6.74 -7.73
C GLY A 263 -15.52 5.51 -7.09
N GLU A 264 -14.27 5.65 -6.63
CA GLU A 264 -13.48 4.57 -6.01
C GLU A 264 -13.57 4.58 -4.47
N PHE A 265 -14.26 5.56 -3.88
CA PHE A 265 -14.48 5.65 -2.44
C PHE A 265 -15.56 4.65 -2.00
N ARG A 266 -15.20 3.75 -1.08
CA ARG A 266 -16.13 2.86 -0.39
C ARG A 266 -15.57 2.48 0.95
N VAL A 267 -16.40 2.52 1.99
CA VAL A 267 -16.01 2.05 3.32
C VAL A 267 -15.91 0.52 3.28
N ARG A 268 -14.69 0.00 3.42
CA ARG A 268 -14.39 -1.44 3.41
C ARG A 268 -13.96 -1.85 4.81
N VAL A 269 -14.83 -2.57 5.51
CA VAL A 269 -14.57 -3.07 6.86
C VAL A 269 -13.70 -4.32 6.75
N ALA A 270 -12.60 -4.33 7.51
CA ALA A 270 -11.70 -5.47 7.56
C ALA A 270 -12.28 -6.58 8.45
N ASP A 271 -12.11 -7.84 8.04
CA ASP A 271 -12.41 -8.99 8.89
C ASP A 271 -11.46 -9.04 10.11
N ALA A 272 -11.76 -9.91 11.07
CA ALA A 272 -10.99 -10.00 12.32
C ALA A 272 -9.50 -10.32 12.05
N THR A 273 -9.20 -11.19 11.09
CA THR A 273 -7.81 -11.60 10.82
C THR A 273 -7.02 -10.47 10.18
N THR A 274 -7.62 -9.75 9.23
CA THR A 274 -7.02 -8.56 8.62
C THR A 274 -6.85 -7.44 9.63
N SER A 275 -7.80 -7.25 10.56
CA SER A 275 -7.69 -6.27 11.63
C SER A 275 -6.51 -6.55 12.57
N VAL A 276 -6.30 -7.80 12.99
CA VAL A 276 -5.14 -8.19 13.80
C VAL A 276 -3.83 -7.98 13.03
N ARG A 277 -3.79 -8.36 11.75
CA ARG A 277 -2.62 -8.13 10.89
C ARG A 277 -2.32 -6.64 10.74
N ALA A 278 -3.35 -5.80 10.64
CA ALA A 278 -3.20 -4.35 10.58
C ALA A 278 -2.61 -3.78 11.89
N VAL A 279 -3.05 -4.26 13.06
CA VAL A 279 -2.48 -3.86 14.36
C VAL A 279 -1.01 -4.23 14.49
N VAL A 280 -0.68 -5.50 14.21
CA VAL A 280 0.70 -5.99 14.29
C VAL A 280 1.58 -5.28 13.26
N GLY A 281 1.10 -5.16 12.03
CA GLY A 281 1.80 -4.49 10.93
C GLY A 281 2.04 -3.01 11.22
N GLY A 282 1.03 -2.27 11.69
CA GLY A 282 1.17 -0.85 12.05
C GLY A 282 2.15 -0.64 13.20
N THR A 283 2.11 -1.50 14.22
CA THR A 283 3.08 -1.45 15.34
C THR A 283 4.51 -1.70 14.85
N MET A 284 4.73 -2.73 14.03
CA MET A 284 6.04 -3.01 13.42
C MET A 284 6.51 -1.88 12.51
N MET A 285 5.60 -1.26 11.75
CA MET A 285 5.92 -0.08 10.94
C MET A 285 6.40 1.08 11.82
N GLY A 286 5.80 1.33 12.98
CA GLY A 286 6.18 2.50 13.79
C GLY A 286 7.50 2.29 14.52
N VAL A 287 7.70 1.09 15.09
CA VAL A 287 8.99 0.69 15.66
C VAL A 287 10.09 0.71 14.60
N GLY A 288 9.85 0.05 13.47
CA GLY A 288 10.82 -0.06 12.38
C GLY A 288 11.16 1.30 11.77
N ALA A 289 10.18 2.16 11.52
CA ALA A 289 10.43 3.50 10.96
C ALA A 289 11.15 4.41 11.95
N SER A 290 10.94 4.24 13.25
CA SER A 290 11.63 5.03 14.29
C SER A 290 13.09 4.63 14.38
N LEU A 291 13.39 3.33 14.42
CA LEU A 291 14.76 2.81 14.42
C LEU A 291 15.50 3.06 13.10
N ALA A 292 14.81 2.93 11.97
CA ALA A 292 15.44 3.18 10.67
C ALA A 292 15.78 4.66 10.45
N GLY A 293 15.21 5.58 11.24
CA GLY A 293 15.29 7.03 11.02
C GLY A 293 14.28 7.55 9.99
N GLY A 294 13.37 6.70 9.50
CA GLY A 294 12.33 7.06 8.55
C GLY A 294 11.65 5.86 7.86
N CYS A 295 10.45 6.10 7.34
CA CYS A 295 9.73 5.15 6.47
C CYS A 295 10.25 5.15 5.02
N THR A 296 9.60 4.39 4.13
CA THR A 296 9.89 4.34 2.69
C THR A 296 9.89 5.69 1.99
N VAL A 297 9.15 6.69 2.47
CA VAL A 297 9.16 8.04 1.89
C VAL A 297 10.40 8.81 2.33
N GLY A 298 10.60 8.94 3.65
CA GLY A 298 11.72 9.69 4.19
C GLY A 298 13.07 9.04 3.87
N ASN A 299 13.24 7.77 4.23
CA ASN A 299 14.49 7.07 3.97
C ASN A 299 14.58 6.53 2.54
N GLY A 300 13.52 5.88 2.07
CA GLY A 300 13.57 5.16 0.79
C GLY A 300 13.53 6.07 -0.44
N MET A 301 12.94 7.26 -0.37
CA MET A 301 12.86 8.20 -1.50
C MET A 301 13.74 9.44 -1.28
N VAL A 302 13.63 10.10 -0.12
CA VAL A 302 14.35 11.36 0.11
C VAL A 302 15.82 11.09 0.44
N GLN A 303 16.14 10.25 1.42
CA GLN A 303 17.54 10.00 1.83
C GLN A 303 18.35 9.23 0.78
N THR A 304 17.74 8.35 -0.01
CA THR A 304 18.40 7.69 -1.15
C THR A 304 18.75 8.68 -2.26
N SER A 305 17.90 9.69 -2.50
CA SER A 305 18.16 10.74 -3.49
C SER A 305 19.32 11.67 -3.10
N LEU A 306 19.61 11.77 -1.80
CA LEU A 306 20.80 12.43 -1.24
C LEU A 306 22.04 11.52 -1.23
N PHE A 307 21.93 10.28 -1.74
CA PHE A 307 22.99 9.28 -1.70
C PHE A 307 23.55 9.02 -0.29
N SER A 308 22.68 9.05 0.72
CA SER A 308 23.05 8.73 2.10
C SER A 308 23.21 7.22 2.33
N PHE A 309 24.14 6.83 3.22
CA PHE A 309 24.29 5.43 3.62
C PHE A 309 23.02 4.91 4.31
N GLN A 310 22.42 5.74 5.18
CA GLN A 310 21.16 5.43 5.84
C GLN A 310 20.05 5.09 4.83
N GLY A 311 19.83 5.92 3.81
CA GLY A 311 18.76 5.71 2.84
C GLY A 311 18.90 4.40 2.06
N TRP A 312 20.10 4.13 1.52
CA TRP A 312 20.35 2.94 0.70
C TRP A 312 20.31 1.65 1.52
N ILE A 313 20.90 1.65 2.72
CA ILE A 313 20.90 0.48 3.59
C ILE A 313 19.49 0.24 4.15
N ALA A 314 18.77 1.28 4.56
CA ALA A 314 17.38 1.16 4.97
C ALA A 314 16.52 0.55 3.85
N LEU A 315 16.63 1.07 2.61
CA LEU A 315 15.85 0.56 1.48
C LEU A 315 16.15 -0.92 1.19
N LEU A 316 17.42 -1.32 1.26
CA LEU A 316 17.83 -2.71 1.09
C LEU A 316 17.20 -3.63 2.15
N PHE A 317 17.31 -3.28 3.43
CA PHE A 317 16.76 -4.10 4.51
C PHE A 317 15.23 -4.07 4.58
N ILE A 318 14.59 -2.97 4.15
CA ILE A 318 13.14 -2.93 3.91
C ILE A 318 12.78 -3.92 2.81
N ALA A 319 13.51 -3.96 1.70
CA ALA A 319 13.25 -4.91 0.62
C ALA A 319 13.43 -6.37 1.07
N ILE A 320 14.47 -6.66 1.86
CA ILE A 320 14.70 -7.99 2.45
C ILE A 320 13.54 -8.36 3.40
N GLY A 321 13.13 -7.46 4.29
CA GLY A 321 12.00 -7.65 5.20
C GLY A 321 10.69 -7.95 4.46
N VAL A 322 10.44 -7.22 3.37
CA VAL A 322 9.31 -7.47 2.46
C VAL A 322 9.38 -8.85 1.84
N GLY A 323 10.54 -9.25 1.31
CA GLY A 323 10.74 -10.56 0.69
C GLY A 323 10.51 -11.72 1.67
N VAL A 324 11.02 -11.60 2.90
CA VAL A 324 10.81 -12.58 3.97
C VAL A 324 9.34 -12.66 4.37
N ALA A 325 8.70 -11.52 4.66
CA ALA A 325 7.30 -11.48 5.06
C ALA A 325 6.36 -11.97 3.94
N ALA A 326 6.61 -11.59 2.69
CA ALA A 326 5.85 -12.07 1.54
C ALA A 326 5.94 -13.60 1.40
N LYS A 327 7.12 -14.18 1.59
CA LYS A 327 7.31 -15.63 1.54
C LYS A 327 6.63 -16.38 2.71
N ILE A 328 6.42 -15.72 3.85
CA ILE A 328 5.77 -16.34 5.02
C ILE A 328 4.25 -16.21 4.93
N PHE A 329 3.74 -15.01 4.65
CA PHE A 329 2.31 -14.68 4.78
C PHE A 329 1.52 -14.68 3.47
N LEU A 330 2.18 -14.57 2.32
CA LEU A 330 1.53 -14.51 1.00
C LEU A 330 1.70 -15.83 0.22
N LYS A 331 1.94 -16.95 0.91
CA LYS A 331 1.98 -18.25 0.25
C LYS A 331 0.60 -18.61 -0.30
N PRO A 332 0.53 -19.15 -1.53
CA PRO A 332 -0.70 -19.62 -2.11
C PRO A 332 -1.31 -20.73 -1.23
N ALA A 333 -2.55 -20.52 -0.79
CA ALA A 333 -3.28 -21.51 -0.02
C ALA A 333 -3.95 -22.47 -1.01
N ALA A 334 -3.70 -23.77 -0.87
CA ALA A 334 -4.25 -24.77 -1.78
C ALA A 334 -5.79 -24.75 -1.73
N VAL A 335 -6.46 -24.28 -2.77
CA VAL A 335 -7.93 -24.24 -2.82
C VAL A 335 -8.47 -25.67 -2.97
N ALA A 336 -9.26 -26.14 -1.99
CA ALA A 336 -9.99 -27.40 -2.11
C ALA A 336 -11.33 -27.13 -2.79
N GLN A 337 -11.59 -27.73 -3.96
CA GLN A 337 -12.88 -27.64 -4.64
C GLN A 337 -13.97 -28.30 -3.78
N GLN A 338 -15.04 -27.56 -3.46
CA GLN A 338 -16.25 -28.13 -2.85
C GLN A 338 -17.27 -28.43 -3.94
N LYS A 339 -17.79 -29.66 -3.91
CA LYS A 339 -18.92 -30.12 -4.74
C LYS A 339 -20.19 -29.57 -4.09
N ALA A 340 -21.01 -28.86 -4.86
CA ALA A 340 -22.22 -28.20 -4.38
C ALA A 340 -23.12 -29.19 -3.61
N ASP A 341 -23.35 -28.92 -2.33
CA ASP A 341 -24.41 -29.55 -1.56
C ASP A 341 -25.54 -28.53 -1.44
N THR A 342 -26.71 -28.90 -1.96
CA THR A 342 -27.90 -28.07 -2.02
C THR A 342 -28.46 -27.86 -0.62
N THR A 343 -28.19 -26.73 0.01
CA THR A 343 -29.06 -26.23 1.08
C THR A 343 -29.04 -24.70 1.11
N GLU A 344 -30.24 -24.15 1.16
CA GLU A 344 -30.67 -22.77 0.92
C GLU A 344 -29.89 -21.68 1.66
N THR A 345 -29.49 -20.62 0.94
CA THR A 345 -29.88 -19.23 1.27
C THR A 345 -29.46 -18.24 0.16
N TYR A 346 -30.45 -17.48 -0.32
CA TYR A 346 -30.42 -16.36 -1.28
C TYR A 346 -30.22 -16.71 -2.77
N SER A 347 -31.34 -16.69 -3.50
CA SER A 347 -31.46 -16.83 -4.95
C SER A 347 -31.04 -15.55 -5.68
N THR A 348 -30.03 -15.66 -6.54
CA THR A 348 -29.68 -14.65 -7.55
C THR A 348 -30.53 -14.88 -8.81
N GLU A 349 -31.70 -14.26 -8.87
CA GLU A 349 -32.39 -14.05 -10.16
C GLU A 349 -31.91 -12.76 -10.86
N GLU A 350 -31.13 -11.91 -10.17
CA GLU A 350 -30.74 -10.57 -10.67
C GLU A 350 -29.44 -10.53 -11.50
N SER A 351 -28.75 -11.65 -11.70
CA SER A 351 -27.55 -11.71 -12.56
C SER A 351 -27.86 -11.86 -14.06
N LEU A 352 -29.13 -12.01 -14.43
CA LEU A 352 -29.58 -12.32 -15.79
C LEU A 352 -30.91 -11.63 -16.13
N GLU A 353 -30.96 -10.31 -16.33
CA GLU A 353 -32.14 -9.69 -16.95
C GLU A 353 -31.80 -8.80 -18.16
N HIS A 354 -31.98 -9.41 -19.34
CA HIS A 354 -32.58 -8.78 -20.51
C HIS A 354 -33.61 -9.76 -21.12
N ALA A 355 -34.86 -9.69 -20.65
CA ALA A 355 -36.09 -9.87 -21.44
C ALA A 355 -37.33 -9.60 -20.55
N THR A 356 -37.90 -8.41 -20.71
CA THR A 356 -39.26 -7.89 -20.41
C THR A 356 -40.41 -8.86 -20.04
N PRO A 357 -41.53 -8.35 -19.45
CA PRO A 357 -41.78 -8.17 -18.02
C PRO A 357 -42.97 -9.02 -17.52
N THR A 358 -43.00 -9.44 -16.25
CA THR A 358 -44.29 -9.77 -15.62
C THR A 358 -44.25 -9.66 -14.09
N SER A 359 -45.16 -8.81 -13.61
CA SER A 359 -45.94 -8.79 -12.36
C SER A 359 -45.30 -9.10 -11.00
N ALA A 360 -45.63 -8.21 -10.07
CA ALA A 360 -45.36 -8.19 -8.64
C ALA A 360 -46.15 -9.25 -7.84
N GLU A 361 -45.83 -9.29 -6.53
CA GLU A 361 -46.40 -10.04 -5.39
C GLU A 361 -45.56 -11.31 -5.07
N ASP A 362 -44.92 -11.51 -3.91
CA ASP A 362 -45.30 -11.17 -2.55
C ASP A 362 -44.10 -11.04 -1.59
N ARG A 363 -44.28 -10.20 -0.57
CA ARG A 363 -43.41 -10.06 0.61
C ARG A 363 -43.84 -11.05 1.69
N VAL A 364 -42.89 -11.43 2.58
CA VAL A 364 -42.98 -11.47 4.07
C VAL A 364 -42.20 -12.66 4.66
N LEU A 365 -41.36 -12.34 5.65
CA LEU A 365 -40.54 -13.21 6.51
C LEU A 365 -41.37 -13.99 7.55
N PRO A 366 -40.89 -15.14 8.07
CA PRO A 366 -41.28 -15.60 9.40
C PRO A 366 -40.14 -15.51 10.42
N VAL A 367 -40.52 -14.97 11.59
CA VAL A 367 -39.82 -14.94 12.88
C VAL A 367 -39.95 -16.31 13.56
N ASN A 368 -38.93 -16.76 14.30
CA ASN A 368 -39.08 -17.87 15.26
C ASN A 368 -38.47 -17.53 16.64
N ASN A 369 -39.32 -17.68 17.66
CA ASN A 369 -39.08 -17.72 19.12
C ASN A 369 -38.59 -19.14 19.50
N ASP A 370 -37.61 -19.39 20.38
CA ASP A 370 -37.62 -19.46 21.88
C ASP A 370 -36.41 -20.36 22.30
N PRO A 371 -36.05 -20.59 23.59
CA PRO A 371 -36.01 -19.73 24.79
C PRO A 371 -34.66 -19.78 25.56
N ILE A 372 -34.57 -18.95 26.61
CA ILE A 372 -33.44 -18.63 27.50
C ILE A 372 -33.29 -19.63 28.67
N ILE A 373 -32.07 -20.13 28.96
CA ILE A 373 -31.62 -20.58 30.31
C ILE A 373 -30.10 -20.30 30.50
N SER A 374 -29.73 -19.71 31.66
CA SER A 374 -28.38 -19.38 32.20
C SER A 374 -28.08 -20.28 33.43
N PRO A 375 -26.92 -20.23 34.18
CA PRO A 375 -25.82 -19.24 34.20
C PRO A 375 -24.37 -19.83 34.30
N ALA A 376 -23.38 -18.94 34.29
CA ALA A 376 -21.93 -19.17 34.41
C ALA A 376 -21.45 -19.58 35.83
N PRO A 377 -20.16 -19.96 35.96
CA PRO A 377 -19.35 -19.40 37.06
C PRO A 377 -18.05 -18.73 36.60
N LEU A 378 -17.69 -17.70 37.37
CA LEU A 378 -16.43 -16.95 37.39
C LEU A 378 -15.22 -17.84 37.73
N GLY A 379 -14.06 -17.53 37.13
CA GLY A 379 -12.75 -17.79 37.73
C GLY A 379 -11.73 -18.45 36.77
N GLY A 380 -10.73 -17.69 36.35
CA GLY A 380 -9.54 -18.25 35.68
C GLY A 380 -8.96 -17.36 34.59
N VAL A 381 -8.08 -16.42 34.98
CA VAL A 381 -7.20 -15.74 34.03
C VAL A 381 -6.13 -16.74 33.61
N THR A 382 -6.34 -17.40 32.48
CA THR A 382 -5.27 -18.14 31.77
C THR A 382 -4.62 -17.22 30.76
N VAL A 383 -3.39 -16.81 31.06
CA VAL A 383 -2.49 -16.10 30.15
C VAL A 383 -2.11 -17.07 29.03
N ALA A 384 -2.72 -16.92 27.86
CA ALA A 384 -2.35 -17.69 26.68
C ALA A 384 -1.10 -17.07 26.02
N THR A 385 0.09 -17.54 26.41
CA THR A 385 1.29 -17.48 25.58
C THR A 385 1.10 -18.41 24.39
N GLY A 386 0.35 -17.95 23.39
CA GLY A 386 0.14 -18.66 22.14
C GLY A 386 0.72 -17.87 20.98
N LEU A 387 1.83 -18.34 20.43
CA LEU A 387 2.20 -18.05 19.03
C LEU A 387 0.97 -18.40 18.18
N VAL A 388 0.28 -17.35 17.73
CA VAL A 388 -0.90 -17.43 16.87
C VAL A 388 -0.45 -17.98 15.51
N SER A 389 -0.31 -19.29 15.42
CA SER A 389 -0.24 -20.01 14.14
C SER A 389 -1.67 -20.17 13.64
N LEU A 390 -2.23 -19.09 13.08
CA LEU A 390 -3.48 -19.16 12.36
C LEU A 390 -3.20 -19.85 11.03
N LYS A 391 -3.57 -21.13 10.97
CA LYS A 391 -3.84 -21.83 9.70
C LYS A 391 -4.78 -20.93 8.88
N PRO A 392 -4.46 -20.59 7.62
CA PRO A 392 -5.40 -19.86 6.79
C PRO A 392 -6.64 -20.74 6.62
N ALA A 393 -7.82 -20.20 6.93
CA ALA A 393 -9.08 -20.80 6.56
C ALA A 393 -9.09 -20.91 5.02
N VAL A 394 -8.99 -22.13 4.53
CA VAL A 394 -9.01 -22.44 3.10
C VAL A 394 -10.40 -22.95 2.76
N SER A 395 -10.98 -22.30 1.75
CA SER A 395 -12.08 -22.76 0.89
C SER A 395 -13.52 -22.66 1.42
N GLU A 396 -14.12 -21.48 1.20
CA GLU A 396 -15.58 -21.28 1.03
C GLU A 396 -15.89 -20.29 -0.12
N LYS A 397 -14.85 -19.70 -0.74
CA LYS A 397 -14.98 -18.56 -1.67
C LYS A 397 -15.19 -18.94 -3.14
N LEU A 398 -14.91 -20.19 -3.51
CA LEU A 398 -15.06 -20.68 -4.88
C LEU A 398 -16.39 -21.41 -5.01
N ARG A 399 -17.28 -20.88 -5.84
CA ARG A 399 -18.60 -21.48 -6.13
C ARG A 399 -18.66 -21.94 -7.57
N ASP A 400 -19.06 -23.18 -7.80
CA ASP A 400 -19.32 -23.71 -9.13
C ASP A 400 -20.71 -23.21 -9.59
N LEU A 401 -20.74 -22.49 -10.71
CA LEU A 401 -21.97 -21.95 -11.32
C LEU A 401 -22.52 -22.88 -12.42
N GLY A 402 -21.84 -23.98 -12.73
CA GLY A 402 -22.15 -24.87 -13.83
C GLY A 402 -21.64 -24.36 -15.19
N SER A 403 -21.70 -25.23 -16.20
CA SER A 403 -21.29 -24.92 -17.58
C SER A 403 -19.84 -24.43 -17.74
N GLY A 404 -18.95 -24.82 -16.82
CA GLY A 404 -17.54 -24.39 -16.81
C GLY A 404 -17.33 -22.98 -16.24
N TYR A 405 -18.33 -22.39 -15.58
CA TYR A 405 -18.21 -21.10 -14.89
C TYR A 405 -18.02 -21.31 -13.39
N TYR A 406 -17.06 -20.58 -12.82
CA TYR A 406 -16.75 -20.59 -11.40
C TYR A 406 -16.74 -19.15 -10.88
N ALA A 407 -17.37 -18.89 -9.74
CA ALA A 407 -17.34 -17.60 -9.07
C ALA A 407 -16.33 -17.58 -7.92
N LEU A 408 -15.54 -16.52 -7.84
CA LEU A 408 -14.61 -16.23 -6.75
C LEU A 408 -14.99 -14.88 -6.12
N ASP A 409 -15.40 -14.91 -4.86
CA ASP A 409 -15.65 -13.70 -4.07
C ASP A 409 -14.37 -13.23 -3.36
N SER A 410 -13.86 -12.07 -3.78
CA SER A 410 -12.71 -11.39 -3.20
C SER A 410 -13.04 -9.96 -2.74
N LEU A 411 -14.30 -9.70 -2.38
CA LEU A 411 -14.71 -8.43 -1.79
C LEU A 411 -14.09 -8.23 -0.39
N GLY A 412 -13.72 -6.99 -0.07
CA GLY A 412 -13.04 -6.60 1.17
C GLY A 412 -11.56 -6.97 1.21
N ALA A 413 -11.06 -7.75 0.24
CA ALA A 413 -9.68 -8.19 0.23
C ALA A 413 -8.72 -7.07 -0.19
N VAL A 414 -7.59 -6.99 0.53
CA VAL A 414 -6.53 -6.01 0.25
C VAL A 414 -5.56 -6.56 -0.79
N CYS A 415 -5.00 -5.72 -1.67
CA CYS A 415 -3.91 -6.12 -2.55
C CYS A 415 -2.75 -6.76 -1.74
N PRO A 416 -2.22 -7.94 -2.12
CA PRO A 416 -2.39 -8.65 -3.41
C PRO A 416 -3.45 -9.76 -3.43
N PHE A 417 -4.24 -9.94 -2.38
CA PHE A 417 -5.04 -11.14 -2.18
C PHE A 417 -5.98 -11.46 -3.35
N PRO A 418 -6.72 -10.51 -3.97
CA PRO A 418 -7.57 -10.83 -5.12
C PRO A 418 -6.83 -11.49 -6.29
N LEU A 419 -5.61 -11.03 -6.59
CA LEU A 419 -4.81 -11.61 -7.66
C LEU A 419 -4.22 -12.98 -7.28
N ILE A 420 -3.82 -13.15 -6.02
CA ILE A 420 -3.26 -14.43 -5.54
C ILE A 420 -4.36 -15.50 -5.53
N GLU A 421 -5.52 -15.18 -4.96
CA GLU A 421 -6.69 -16.07 -4.93
C GLU A 421 -7.10 -16.46 -6.34
N ALA A 422 -7.19 -15.50 -7.27
CA ALA A 422 -7.49 -15.77 -8.67
C ALA A 422 -6.47 -16.71 -9.33
N LYS A 423 -5.16 -16.48 -9.11
CA LYS A 423 -4.08 -17.34 -9.62
C LYS A 423 -4.15 -18.76 -9.06
N ASP A 424 -4.51 -18.91 -7.80
CA ASP A 424 -4.57 -20.21 -7.16
C ASP A 424 -5.77 -21.02 -7.64
N VAL A 425 -6.94 -20.38 -7.76
CA VAL A 425 -8.11 -21.00 -8.37
C VAL A 425 -7.83 -21.36 -9.83
N MET A 426 -7.24 -20.47 -10.61
CA MET A 426 -6.97 -20.68 -12.03
C MET A 426 -6.08 -21.90 -12.31
N LYS A 427 -5.19 -22.28 -11.37
CA LYS A 427 -4.40 -23.52 -11.48
C LYS A 427 -5.26 -24.78 -11.41
N THR A 428 -6.41 -24.72 -10.72
CA THR A 428 -7.33 -25.85 -10.54
C THR A 428 -8.34 -26.02 -11.67
N LEU A 429 -8.55 -24.98 -12.49
CA LEU A 429 -9.52 -24.98 -13.60
C LEU A 429 -8.98 -25.67 -14.87
N GLN A 430 -9.86 -26.08 -15.78
CA GLN A 430 -9.50 -26.62 -17.09
C GLN A 430 -9.42 -25.52 -18.16
N SER A 431 -8.69 -25.77 -19.25
CA SER A 431 -8.64 -24.81 -20.37
C SER A 431 -10.04 -24.65 -20.96
N GLY A 432 -10.46 -23.41 -21.18
CA GLY A 432 -11.84 -23.06 -21.56
C GLY A 432 -12.77 -22.71 -20.41
N ASP A 433 -12.46 -23.07 -19.15
CA ASP A 433 -13.25 -22.68 -17.98
C ASP A 433 -13.21 -21.16 -17.76
N HIS A 434 -14.27 -20.62 -17.19
CA HIS A 434 -14.47 -19.21 -16.91
C HIS A 434 -14.45 -18.96 -15.40
N LEU A 435 -13.61 -18.04 -14.97
CA LEU A 435 -13.52 -17.58 -13.59
C LEU A 435 -14.10 -16.17 -13.50
N VAL A 436 -15.26 -16.03 -12.86
CA VAL A 436 -15.91 -14.76 -12.53
C VAL A 436 -15.36 -14.30 -11.17
N ILE A 437 -14.72 -13.14 -11.13
CA ILE A 437 -14.07 -12.63 -9.92
C ILE A 437 -14.75 -11.34 -9.51
N ASP A 438 -15.38 -11.34 -8.34
CA ASP A 438 -15.93 -10.14 -7.70
C ASP A 438 -14.89 -9.55 -6.75
N PHE A 439 -14.58 -8.27 -6.93
CA PHE A 439 -13.56 -7.60 -6.10
C PHE A 439 -13.82 -6.10 -5.98
N ASP A 440 -13.35 -5.52 -4.87
CA ASP A 440 -13.45 -4.09 -4.58
C ASP A 440 -12.07 -3.45 -4.39
N CYS A 441 -10.99 -4.20 -4.61
CA CYS A 441 -9.65 -3.65 -4.59
C CYS A 441 -9.38 -2.85 -5.88
N THR A 442 -9.24 -1.53 -5.77
CA THR A 442 -8.91 -0.64 -6.90
C THR A 442 -7.71 -1.16 -7.70
N GLN A 443 -6.61 -1.53 -7.02
CA GLN A 443 -5.40 -2.04 -7.68
C GLN A 443 -5.62 -3.32 -8.50
N ALA A 444 -6.61 -4.14 -8.15
CA ALA A 444 -6.91 -5.37 -8.88
C ALA A 444 -7.50 -5.07 -10.28
N THR A 445 -8.07 -3.88 -10.52
CA THR A 445 -8.58 -3.48 -11.84
C THR A 445 -7.48 -3.38 -12.90
N ASP A 446 -6.21 -3.20 -12.49
CA ASP A 446 -5.07 -3.22 -13.40
C ASP A 446 -4.32 -4.55 -13.33
N ALA A 447 -4.17 -5.09 -12.11
CA ALA A 447 -3.32 -6.25 -11.87
C ALA A 447 -3.90 -7.56 -12.44
N ILE A 448 -5.23 -7.77 -12.35
CA ILE A 448 -5.86 -8.99 -12.88
C ILE A 448 -5.84 -9.01 -14.42
N PRO A 449 -6.31 -7.97 -15.14
CA PRO A 449 -6.21 -7.95 -16.60
C PRO A 449 -4.77 -8.09 -17.11
N GLN A 450 -3.82 -7.46 -16.42
CA GLN A 450 -2.41 -7.54 -16.80
C GLN A 450 -1.83 -8.94 -16.61
N TRP A 451 -2.22 -9.63 -15.53
CA TRP A 451 -1.87 -11.02 -15.33
C TRP A 451 -2.46 -11.91 -16.43
N CYS A 452 -3.75 -11.74 -16.75
CA CYS A 452 -4.40 -12.51 -17.81
C CYS A 452 -3.67 -12.36 -19.14
N ALA A 453 -3.36 -11.11 -19.52
CA ALA A 453 -2.60 -10.79 -20.73
C ALA A 453 -1.17 -11.38 -20.75
N THR A 454 -0.54 -11.58 -19.58
CA THR A 454 0.82 -12.12 -19.46
C THR A 454 0.84 -13.64 -19.49
N ASP A 455 -0.15 -14.29 -18.86
CA ASP A 455 -0.23 -15.74 -18.71
C ASP A 455 -1.12 -16.42 -19.78
N GLY A 456 -1.61 -15.64 -20.76
CA GLY A 456 -2.37 -16.15 -21.90
C GLY A 456 -3.85 -16.42 -21.61
N HIS A 457 -4.42 -15.83 -20.57
CA HIS A 457 -5.85 -15.90 -20.27
C HIS A 457 -6.61 -14.78 -20.97
N GLU A 458 -7.83 -15.08 -21.41
CA GLU A 458 -8.70 -14.13 -22.09
C GLU A 458 -9.66 -13.48 -21.09
N VAL A 459 -9.76 -12.15 -21.08
CA VAL A 459 -10.78 -11.44 -20.30
C VAL A 459 -12.01 -11.27 -21.18
N THR A 460 -13.09 -11.98 -20.86
CA THR A 460 -14.32 -12.02 -21.67
C THR A 460 -15.30 -10.92 -21.27
N ASP A 461 -15.32 -10.54 -19.99
CA ASP A 461 -16.14 -9.44 -19.47
C ASP A 461 -15.38 -8.66 -18.39
N PHE A 462 -15.57 -7.35 -18.36
CA PHE A 462 -15.01 -6.49 -17.31
C PHE A 462 -15.91 -5.27 -17.09
N ARG A 463 -16.65 -5.27 -15.98
CA ARG A 463 -17.66 -4.26 -15.67
C ARG A 463 -17.57 -3.77 -14.23
N GLU A 464 -18.06 -2.55 -14.04
CA GLU A 464 -18.31 -1.96 -12.73
C GLU A 464 -19.71 -2.40 -12.27
N THR A 465 -19.82 -3.02 -11.10
CA THR A 465 -21.07 -3.60 -10.59
C THR A 465 -21.74 -2.73 -9.52
N GLY A 466 -21.04 -1.73 -9.00
CA GLY A 466 -21.53 -0.84 -7.95
C GLY A 466 -20.49 0.22 -7.56
N GLU A 467 -20.73 0.93 -6.45
CA GLU A 467 -19.76 1.90 -5.96
C GLU A 467 -18.44 1.22 -5.55
N ALA A 468 -17.38 1.52 -6.31
CA ALA A 468 -16.04 0.98 -6.11
C ALA A 468 -15.97 -0.57 -6.03
N SER A 469 -16.83 -1.26 -6.79
CA SER A 469 -16.80 -2.71 -6.98
C SER A 469 -16.83 -3.10 -8.45
N TRP A 470 -16.09 -4.16 -8.77
CA TRP A 470 -15.88 -4.62 -10.13
C TRP A 470 -16.06 -6.13 -10.20
N GLN A 471 -16.50 -6.57 -11.38
CA GLN A 471 -16.53 -7.97 -11.74
C GLN A 471 -15.71 -8.16 -13.02
N ILE A 472 -14.83 -9.16 -13.02
CA ILE A 472 -14.05 -9.54 -14.18
C ILE A 472 -14.22 -11.03 -14.45
N THR A 473 -14.52 -11.38 -15.69
CA THR A 473 -14.62 -12.77 -16.13
C THR A 473 -13.38 -13.12 -16.94
N VAL A 474 -12.67 -14.15 -16.49
CA VAL A 474 -11.41 -14.61 -17.07
C VAL A 474 -11.59 -16.03 -17.58
N LYS A 475 -11.44 -16.22 -18.88
CA LYS A 475 -11.40 -17.54 -19.52
C LYS A 475 -9.97 -18.08 -19.53
N LYS A 476 -9.81 -19.31 -19.07
CA LYS A 476 -8.52 -20.00 -19.09
C LYS A 476 -8.12 -20.34 -20.52
N GLY A 477 -6.91 -19.92 -20.89
CA GLY A 477 -6.28 -20.18 -22.18
C GLY A 477 -5.68 -21.56 -22.34
#